data_AF-A0A376EGC4-F1
#
_entry.id   AF-A0A376EGC4-F1
#
_cell.length_a   1.000
_cell.length_b   1.000
_cell.length_c   1.000
_cell.angle_alpha   90.00
_cell.angle_beta   90.00
_cell.angle_gamma   90.00
#
_symmetry.space_group_name_H-M   'P 1'
#
loop_
_entity.id
_entity.type
_entity.pdbx_description
1 polymer ?
#
loop_
_entity_poly.entity_id
_entity_poly.type
_entity_poly.pdbx_seq_one_letter_code
_entity_poly.pdbx_strand_id
1 'polypeptide(L)'
;MAEDPSKCVKEFWAELPRANEDFLGAIRDWKNVQIAVDDDTVWLKGFTEEQAVSADIRQLPNFILYELRNGLLFKKEALVPSKKMRTALLWSPIDKALRLTFPASNNNYFGISEKVEVRLKPGNEEYPAVSLLSSITEIKDSIPAQPNFKLDKIEWTVIDDKALFLGTPLLSLPGKTYWTRDGHLLPSGFDFEFKNLSSLLQQQYNKMSDKWLLWNEDGTYLPIKKENFRKLSVSSFRLTEKTKEWI
;
A
#
# COMPACT_ATOMS: atom_id res chain seq x y z
N MET A 1 -3.25 56.27 -34.71
CA MET A 1 -2.76 56.19 -33.32
C MET A 1 -3.06 54.78 -32.85
N ALA A 2 -2.05 53.93 -32.70
CA ALA A 2 -2.23 52.58 -32.19
C ALA A 2 -2.55 52.67 -30.69
N GLU A 3 -3.65 52.05 -30.27
CA GLU A 3 -3.95 51.89 -28.85
C GLU A 3 -2.87 50.99 -28.23
N ASP A 4 -2.30 51.43 -27.11
CA ASP A 4 -1.28 50.69 -26.37
C ASP A 4 -1.83 49.30 -25.99
N PRO A 5 -1.26 48.19 -26.53
CA PRO A 5 -1.73 46.84 -26.23
C PRO A 5 -1.55 46.47 -24.74
N SER A 6 -0.80 47.28 -23.99
CA SER A 6 -0.66 47.19 -22.53
C SER A 6 -1.93 47.60 -21.75
N LYS A 7 -2.95 48.19 -22.39
CA LYS A 7 -4.21 48.55 -21.70
C LYS A 7 -5.09 47.36 -21.28
N CYS A 8 -4.84 46.16 -21.81
CA CYS A 8 -5.72 45.00 -21.59
C CYS A 8 -5.27 44.02 -20.51
N VAL A 9 -4.13 44.22 -19.86
CA VAL A 9 -3.72 43.35 -18.75
C VAL A 9 -4.12 44.00 -17.43
N LYS A 10 -5.31 43.64 -16.93
CA LYS A 10 -5.71 44.01 -15.57
C LYS A 10 -4.87 43.22 -14.59
N GLU A 11 -4.01 43.90 -13.86
CA GLU A 11 -3.26 43.30 -12.77
C GLU A 11 -4.08 43.31 -11.49
N PHE A 12 -4.40 42.12 -11.00
CA PHE A 12 -5.11 41.94 -9.73
C PHE A 12 -4.15 41.65 -8.59
N TRP A 13 -4.44 42.30 -7.48
CA TRP A 13 -3.68 42.28 -6.25
C TRP A 13 -4.62 42.03 -5.10
N ALA A 14 -4.19 41.35 -4.05
CA ALA A 14 -5.02 41.13 -2.88
C ALA A 14 -4.24 41.32 -1.59
N GLU A 15 -4.96 41.74 -0.54
CA GLU A 15 -4.47 41.71 0.83
C GLU A 15 -5.31 40.74 1.67
N LEU A 16 -4.64 40.01 2.54
CA LEU A 16 -5.22 39.08 3.51
C LEU A 16 -4.50 39.24 4.85
N PRO A 17 -5.20 39.24 6.00
CA PRO A 17 -4.55 39.21 7.31
C PRO A 17 -3.71 37.94 7.49
N ARG A 18 -2.53 38.05 8.12
CA ARG A 18 -1.63 36.90 8.35
C ARG A 18 -2.25 35.79 9.19
N ALA A 19 -3.16 36.13 10.10
CA ALA A 19 -3.94 35.14 10.87
C ALA A 19 -4.76 34.18 9.99
N ASN A 20 -5.02 34.55 8.74
CA ASN A 20 -5.81 33.77 7.80
C ASN A 20 -4.93 33.07 6.74
N GLU A 21 -3.61 33.05 6.92
CA GLU A 21 -2.67 32.43 5.97
C GLU A 21 -2.99 30.94 5.71
N ASP A 22 -3.47 30.21 6.71
CA ASP A 22 -3.85 28.79 6.58
C ASP A 22 -4.94 28.54 5.51
N PHE A 23 -5.83 29.51 5.28
CA PHE A 23 -6.88 29.40 4.27
C PHE A 23 -6.34 29.50 2.84
N LEU A 24 -5.12 30.03 2.64
CA LEU A 24 -4.46 30.10 1.34
C LEU A 24 -4.08 28.71 0.79
N GLY A 25 -4.18 27.66 1.60
CA GLY A 25 -4.06 26.28 1.14
C GLY A 25 -4.97 25.93 -0.04
N ALA A 26 -6.16 26.55 -0.12
CA ALA A 26 -7.12 26.33 -1.21
C ALA A 26 -6.63 26.81 -2.58
N ILE A 27 -5.78 27.85 -2.62
CA ILE A 27 -5.28 28.46 -3.86
C ILE A 27 -3.80 28.16 -4.12
N ARG A 28 -3.19 27.27 -3.31
CA ARG A 28 -1.76 26.94 -3.36
C ARG A 28 -1.31 26.38 -4.71
N ASP A 29 -2.20 25.71 -5.43
CA ASP A 29 -1.86 25.07 -6.71
C ASP A 29 -1.78 26.07 -7.89
N TRP A 30 -2.08 27.36 -7.65
CA TRP A 30 -2.07 28.40 -8.67
C TRP A 30 -0.65 28.92 -8.95
N LYS A 31 0.00 28.33 -9.94
CA LYS A 31 1.40 28.62 -10.33
C LYS A 31 1.67 30.07 -10.73
N ASN A 32 0.64 30.79 -11.16
CA ASN A 32 0.73 32.19 -11.59
C ASN A 32 0.69 33.18 -10.41
N VAL A 33 0.27 32.73 -9.22
CA VAL A 33 0.14 33.59 -8.04
C VAL A 33 1.45 33.67 -7.28
N GLN A 34 1.81 34.91 -6.94
CA GLN A 34 2.93 35.22 -6.06
C GLN A 34 2.41 35.79 -4.75
N ILE A 35 3.12 35.49 -3.67
CA ILE A 35 2.84 35.91 -2.31
C ILE A 35 4.01 36.71 -1.76
N ALA A 36 3.71 37.75 -0.99
CA ALA A 36 4.66 38.48 -0.18
C ALA A 36 4.08 38.67 1.22
N VAL A 37 4.88 38.44 2.25
CA VAL A 37 4.46 38.56 3.66
C VAL A 37 5.09 39.82 4.24
N ASP A 38 4.28 40.67 4.86
CA ASP A 38 4.64 41.98 5.41
C ASP A 38 4.02 42.14 6.80
N ASP A 39 4.81 41.98 7.86
CA ASP A 39 4.42 41.99 9.27
C ASP A 39 3.11 41.21 9.58
N ASP A 40 1.97 41.90 9.52
CA ASP A 40 0.62 41.39 9.83
C ASP A 40 -0.26 41.14 8.59
N THR A 41 0.24 41.44 7.38
CA THR A 41 -0.50 41.35 6.12
C THR A 41 0.21 40.47 5.10
N VAL A 42 -0.56 39.60 4.46
CA VAL A 42 -0.15 38.79 3.32
C VAL A 42 -0.67 39.45 2.04
N TRP A 43 0.23 39.71 1.11
CA TRP A 43 -0.05 40.26 -0.21
C TRP A 43 0.01 39.17 -1.26
N LEU A 44 -0.94 39.19 -2.18
CA LEU A 44 -1.00 38.26 -3.30
C LEU A 44 -1.13 39.03 -4.60
N LYS A 45 -0.49 38.55 -5.68
CA LYS A 45 -0.62 39.15 -7.02
C LYS A 45 -0.55 38.09 -8.11
N GLY A 46 -0.94 38.48 -9.31
CA GLY A 46 -0.81 37.65 -10.51
C GLY A 46 -2.03 36.79 -10.81
N PHE A 47 -3.18 37.09 -10.20
CA PHE A 47 -4.44 36.41 -10.49
C PHE A 47 -4.90 36.67 -11.93
N THR A 48 -5.52 35.68 -12.56
CA THR A 48 -6.28 35.86 -13.80
C THR A 48 -7.66 36.46 -13.51
N GLU A 49 -8.32 37.01 -14.54
CA GLU A 49 -9.71 37.52 -14.40
C GLU A 49 -10.66 36.42 -13.89
N GLU A 50 -10.50 35.18 -14.34
CA GLU A 50 -11.30 34.03 -13.90
C GLU A 50 -11.06 33.68 -12.42
N GLN A 51 -9.78 33.67 -12.00
CA GLN A 51 -9.40 33.41 -10.61
C GLN A 51 -9.94 34.50 -9.68
N ALA A 52 -9.90 35.77 -10.10
CA ALA A 52 -10.38 36.94 -9.34
C ALA A 52 -11.89 36.91 -9.00
N VAL A 53 -12.68 36.05 -9.66
CA VAL A 53 -14.11 35.85 -9.38
C VAL A 53 -14.45 34.45 -8.86
N SER A 54 -13.46 33.56 -8.77
CA SER A 54 -13.61 32.17 -8.33
C SER A 54 -14.23 32.03 -6.95
N ALA A 55 -14.87 30.88 -6.70
CA ALA A 55 -15.42 30.55 -5.39
C ALA A 55 -14.31 30.44 -4.32
N ASP A 56 -13.13 29.95 -4.69
CA ASP A 56 -11.99 29.76 -3.79
C ASP A 56 -11.55 31.08 -3.15
N ILE A 57 -11.50 32.16 -3.92
CA ILE A 57 -11.19 33.51 -3.39
C ILE A 57 -12.32 34.02 -2.49
N ARG A 58 -13.59 33.80 -2.86
CA ARG A 58 -14.75 34.31 -2.11
C ARG A 58 -14.89 33.68 -0.73
N GLN A 59 -14.35 32.47 -0.54
CA GLN A 59 -14.37 31.77 0.73
C GLN A 59 -13.27 32.24 1.70
N LEU A 60 -12.29 33.02 1.22
CA LEU A 60 -11.20 33.51 2.06
C LEU A 60 -11.67 34.63 3.01
N PRO A 61 -11.50 34.47 4.33
CA PRO A 61 -11.97 35.45 5.30
C PRO A 61 -11.12 36.73 5.25
N ASN A 62 -11.78 37.89 5.25
CA ASN A 62 -11.14 39.22 5.21
C ASN A 62 -10.21 39.43 3.99
N PHE A 63 -10.45 38.71 2.90
CA PHE A 63 -9.73 38.88 1.65
C PHE A 63 -10.24 40.10 0.90
N ILE A 64 -9.34 41.02 0.56
CA ILE A 64 -9.69 42.23 -0.21
C ILE A 64 -8.94 42.21 -1.54
N LEU A 65 -9.69 42.20 -2.63
CA LEU A 65 -9.16 42.26 -3.99
C LEU A 65 -9.09 43.71 -4.48
N TYR A 66 -7.96 44.04 -5.08
CA TYR A 66 -7.64 45.30 -5.71
C TYR A 66 -7.30 45.11 -7.19
N GLU A 67 -7.57 46.16 -7.95
CA GLU A 67 -7.07 46.36 -9.30
C GLU A 67 -5.95 47.40 -9.26
N LEU A 68 -4.78 47.06 -9.80
CA LEU A 68 -3.65 47.99 -9.87
C LEU A 68 -3.80 48.88 -11.12
N ARG A 69 -3.94 50.19 -10.90
CA ARG A 69 -3.95 51.19 -11.98
C ARG A 69 -2.99 52.32 -11.65
N ASN A 70 -2.00 52.56 -12.51
CA ASN A 70 -1.00 53.64 -12.35
C ASN A 70 -0.29 53.64 -10.97
N GLY A 71 0.01 52.46 -10.40
CA GLY A 71 0.68 52.33 -9.10
C GLY A 71 -0.22 52.59 -7.88
N LEU A 72 -1.52 52.76 -8.09
CA LEU A 72 -2.54 52.92 -7.05
C LEU A 72 -3.45 51.69 -7.04
N LEU A 73 -3.85 51.25 -5.84
CA LEU A 73 -4.73 50.11 -5.63
C LEU A 73 -6.18 50.60 -5.50
N PHE A 74 -7.03 50.15 -6.42
CA PHE A 74 -8.47 50.40 -6.41
C PHE A 74 -9.17 49.14 -5.92
N LYS A 75 -10.01 49.24 -4.89
CA LYS A 75 -10.85 48.08 -4.50
C LYS A 75 -11.72 47.67 -5.69
N LYS A 76 -12.02 46.38 -5.82
CA LYS A 76 -12.96 45.87 -6.81
C LYS A 76 -14.25 46.73 -6.78
N GLU A 77 -14.63 47.27 -7.95
CA GLU A 77 -15.79 48.17 -8.15
C GLU A 77 -15.68 49.60 -7.59
N ALA A 78 -14.57 49.98 -6.93
CA ALA A 78 -14.36 51.33 -6.42
C ALA A 78 -13.74 52.25 -7.49
N LEU A 79 -14.30 53.46 -7.63
CA LEU A 79 -13.80 54.50 -8.55
C LEU A 79 -12.66 55.35 -7.95
N VAL A 80 -12.38 55.20 -6.64
CA VAL A 80 -11.37 55.98 -5.92
C VAL A 80 -10.21 55.10 -5.45
N PRO A 81 -8.96 55.61 -5.48
CA PRO A 81 -7.80 54.86 -5.03
C PRO A 81 -7.88 54.67 -3.51
N SER A 82 -7.73 53.44 -3.05
CA SER A 82 -7.80 53.11 -1.62
C SER A 82 -6.43 53.19 -0.94
N LYS A 83 -5.35 52.82 -1.65
CA LYS A 83 -4.01 52.72 -1.06
C LYS A 83 -2.94 52.89 -2.13
N LYS A 84 -1.79 53.45 -1.75
CA LYS A 84 -0.58 53.43 -2.58
C LYS A 84 0.16 52.11 -2.39
N MET A 85 0.65 51.55 -3.48
CA MET A 85 1.36 50.28 -3.48
C MET A 85 2.72 50.37 -2.76
N ARG A 86 3.03 49.41 -1.87
CA ARG A 86 4.30 49.36 -1.11
C ARG A 86 5.42 48.74 -1.96
N THR A 87 6.46 49.50 -2.29
CA THR A 87 7.50 49.05 -3.25
C THR A 87 8.48 48.01 -2.70
N ALA A 88 8.52 47.75 -1.39
CA ALA A 88 9.54 46.93 -0.72
C ALA A 88 9.08 45.48 -0.36
N LEU A 89 8.20 44.87 -1.16
CA LEU A 89 7.72 43.50 -0.90
C LEU A 89 8.57 42.43 -1.59
N LEU A 90 8.96 41.40 -0.84
CA LEU A 90 9.66 40.23 -1.36
C LEU A 90 8.66 39.19 -1.88
N TRP A 91 8.59 39.06 -3.20
CA TRP A 91 7.67 38.13 -3.87
C TRP A 91 8.26 36.74 -3.98
N SER A 92 7.48 35.75 -3.56
CA SER A 92 7.75 34.32 -3.74
C SER A 92 6.57 33.65 -4.44
N PRO A 93 6.79 32.58 -5.22
CA PRO A 93 5.72 31.70 -5.67
C PRO A 93 4.94 31.11 -4.49
N ILE A 94 3.60 31.01 -4.62
CA ILE A 94 2.72 30.58 -3.52
C ILE A 94 3.02 29.15 -3.02
N ASP A 95 3.41 28.24 -3.93
CA ASP A 95 3.81 26.86 -3.63
C ASP A 95 5.09 26.78 -2.79
N LYS A 96 5.99 27.74 -2.97
CA LYS A 96 7.26 27.82 -2.22
C LYS A 96 7.11 28.46 -0.85
N ALA A 97 6.16 29.38 -0.70
CA ALA A 97 5.86 30.03 0.56
C ALA A 97 5.05 29.10 1.48
N LEU A 98 4.04 28.41 0.94
CA LEU A 98 3.17 27.49 1.68
C LEU A 98 3.68 26.04 1.58
N ARG A 99 4.84 25.77 2.19
CA ARG A 99 5.41 24.42 2.21
C ARG A 99 4.63 23.50 3.13
N LEU A 100 4.18 22.36 2.60
CA LEU A 100 3.69 21.27 3.45
C LEU A 100 4.90 20.62 4.14
N THR A 101 4.90 20.68 5.46
CA THR A 101 5.79 19.82 6.26
C THR A 101 5.01 18.56 6.60
N PHE A 102 5.49 17.42 6.13
CA PHE A 102 4.99 16.15 6.63
C PHE A 102 5.62 15.90 8.00
N PRO A 103 4.88 15.39 8.99
CA PRO A 103 5.50 14.93 10.23
C PRO A 103 6.58 13.90 9.87
N ALA A 104 7.72 13.97 10.55
CA ALA A 104 8.79 13.01 10.34
C ALA A 104 8.23 11.60 10.57
N SER A 105 8.26 10.76 9.54
CA SER A 105 7.86 9.35 9.66
C SER A 105 8.78 8.71 10.70
N ASN A 106 8.21 8.29 11.84
CA ASN A 106 8.97 7.62 12.87
C ASN A 106 9.25 6.18 12.43
N ASN A 107 10.34 5.99 11.69
CA ASN A 107 10.82 4.68 11.28
C ASN A 107 11.35 3.84 12.47
N ASN A 108 11.41 4.42 13.68
CA ASN A 108 11.98 3.81 14.89
C ASN A 108 10.92 3.44 15.95
N TYR A 109 9.63 3.39 15.61
CA TYR A 109 8.61 2.93 16.57
C TYR A 109 8.68 1.41 16.84
N PHE A 110 9.45 0.66 16.06
CA PHE A 110 9.76 -0.74 16.32
C PHE A 110 11.01 -0.82 17.18
N GLY A 111 10.90 -1.41 18.38
CA GLY A 111 12.07 -1.73 19.18
C GLY A 111 13.00 -2.65 18.39
N ILE A 112 14.32 -2.44 18.46
CA ILE A 112 15.34 -3.26 17.76
C ILE A 112 15.26 -4.75 18.16
N SER A 113 14.56 -5.05 19.25
CA SER A 113 14.31 -6.38 19.80
C SER A 113 12.91 -6.95 19.52
N GLU A 114 11.99 -6.17 18.96
CA GLU A 114 10.64 -6.64 18.68
C GLU A 114 10.66 -7.58 17.47
N LYS A 115 10.26 -8.82 17.69
CA LYS A 115 10.10 -9.81 16.63
C LYS A 115 8.65 -9.75 16.15
N VAL A 116 8.47 -9.53 14.85
CA VAL A 116 7.15 -9.66 14.24
C VAL A 116 6.78 -11.14 14.21
N GLU A 117 5.74 -11.51 14.93
CA GLU A 117 5.13 -12.83 14.84
C GLU A 117 4.33 -12.95 13.55
N VAL A 118 4.57 -14.02 12.78
CA VAL A 118 3.74 -14.31 11.62
C VAL A 118 2.42 -14.90 12.10
N ARG A 119 1.30 -14.30 11.70
CA ARG A 119 -0.04 -14.80 12.03
C ARG A 119 -0.82 -15.11 10.77
N LEU A 120 -1.57 -16.21 10.82
CA LEU A 120 -2.56 -16.56 9.82
C LEU A 120 -3.94 -16.11 10.29
N LYS A 121 -4.78 -15.67 9.36
CA LYS A 121 -6.17 -15.32 9.61
C LYS A 121 -7.08 -16.05 8.63
N PRO A 122 -8.35 -16.30 8.99
CA PRO A 122 -9.33 -16.76 8.04
C PRO A 122 -9.39 -15.84 6.81
N GLY A 123 -9.22 -16.42 5.63
CA GLY A 123 -9.29 -15.73 4.35
C GLY A 123 -10.72 -15.66 3.83
N ASN A 124 -11.04 -14.58 3.11
CA ASN A 124 -12.34 -14.45 2.43
C ASN A 124 -12.31 -14.96 0.98
N GLU A 125 -11.12 -15.31 0.49
CA GLU A 125 -10.90 -15.77 -0.88
C GLU A 125 -10.78 -17.30 -0.89
N GLU A 126 -11.43 -17.93 -1.87
CA GLU A 126 -11.33 -19.36 -2.07
C GLU A 126 -10.15 -19.71 -2.97
N TYR A 127 -9.31 -20.62 -2.49
CA TYR A 127 -8.16 -21.14 -3.23
C TYR A 127 -8.26 -22.65 -3.38
N PRO A 128 -7.90 -23.21 -4.55
CA PRO A 128 -7.91 -24.65 -4.75
C PRO A 128 -6.88 -25.32 -3.83
N ALA A 129 -7.33 -26.34 -3.09
CA ALA A 129 -6.42 -27.17 -2.30
C ALA A 129 -5.53 -28.01 -3.23
N VAL A 130 -4.22 -27.99 -2.96
CA VAL A 130 -3.20 -28.70 -3.75
C VAL A 130 -2.42 -29.71 -2.92
N SER A 131 -2.61 -29.68 -1.60
CA SER A 131 -1.93 -30.56 -0.66
C SER A 131 -2.88 -31.07 0.43
N LEU A 132 -2.59 -32.27 0.95
CA LEU A 132 -3.37 -32.94 1.99
C LEU A 132 -2.42 -33.58 3.01
N LEU A 133 -2.62 -33.27 4.29
CA LEU A 133 -1.92 -33.90 5.42
C LEU A 133 -2.88 -34.86 6.13
N SER A 134 -2.57 -36.14 6.08
CA SER A 134 -3.40 -37.21 6.63
C SER A 134 -2.62 -38.09 7.58
N SER A 135 -3.30 -38.66 8.58
CA SER A 135 -2.70 -39.67 9.47
C SER A 135 -2.44 -40.97 8.71
N ILE A 136 -1.24 -41.53 8.83
CA ILE A 136 -0.89 -42.81 8.16
C ILE A 136 -1.79 -43.94 8.65
N THR A 137 -2.15 -43.96 9.94
CA THR A 137 -2.97 -45.01 10.55
C THR A 137 -4.39 -45.06 10.00
N GLU A 138 -4.94 -43.90 9.61
CA GLU A 138 -6.29 -43.77 9.07
C GLU A 138 -6.36 -44.12 7.58
N ILE A 139 -5.29 -43.89 6.83
CA ILE A 139 -5.28 -44.02 5.36
C ILE A 139 -4.66 -45.32 4.85
N LYS A 140 -3.99 -46.10 5.70
CA LYS A 140 -3.23 -47.30 5.30
C LYS A 140 -4.04 -48.31 4.48
N ASP A 141 -5.32 -48.47 4.81
CA ASP A 141 -6.22 -49.41 4.13
C ASP A 141 -6.88 -48.79 2.90
N SER A 142 -6.93 -47.45 2.83
CA SER A 142 -7.56 -46.68 1.75
C SER A 142 -6.64 -46.48 0.55
N ILE A 143 -5.32 -46.29 0.76
CA ILE A 143 -4.35 -46.06 -0.32
C ILE A 143 -4.31 -47.22 -1.33
N PRO A 144 -4.25 -48.52 -0.92
CA PRO A 144 -4.24 -49.64 -1.85
C PRO A 144 -5.52 -49.79 -2.68
N ALA A 145 -6.63 -49.22 -2.23
CA ALA A 145 -7.91 -49.25 -2.94
C ALA A 145 -8.04 -48.13 -3.99
N GLN A 146 -7.12 -47.16 -4.02
CA GLN A 146 -7.15 -46.07 -4.99
C GLN A 146 -6.64 -46.53 -6.37
N PRO A 147 -7.23 -46.03 -7.47
CA PRO A 147 -6.72 -46.29 -8.81
C PRO A 147 -5.30 -45.74 -9.02
N ASN A 148 -4.42 -46.53 -9.65
CA ASN A 148 -3.02 -46.15 -9.90
C ASN A 148 -2.86 -44.80 -10.62
N PHE A 149 -3.73 -44.50 -11.60
CA PHE A 149 -3.65 -43.23 -12.35
C PHE A 149 -3.83 -41.98 -11.47
N LYS A 150 -4.49 -42.10 -10.31
CA LYS A 150 -4.58 -41.02 -9.32
C LYS A 150 -3.29 -40.91 -8.53
N LEU A 151 -2.72 -42.03 -8.09
CA LEU A 151 -1.49 -42.08 -7.30
C LEU A 151 -0.29 -41.53 -8.08
N ASP A 152 -0.20 -41.84 -9.38
CA ASP A 152 0.93 -41.42 -10.24
C ASP A 152 1.07 -39.89 -10.40
N LYS A 153 -0.01 -39.14 -10.13
CA LYS A 153 -0.05 -37.67 -10.17
C LYS A 153 0.26 -37.01 -8.82
N ILE A 154 0.44 -37.81 -7.77
CA ILE A 154 0.66 -37.35 -6.41
C ILE A 154 2.11 -37.62 -6.02
N GLU A 155 2.74 -36.58 -5.48
CA GLU A 155 3.99 -36.69 -4.75
C GLU A 155 3.68 -36.70 -3.26
N TRP A 156 4.51 -37.38 -2.47
CA TRP A 156 4.27 -37.47 -1.04
C TRP A 156 5.57 -37.56 -0.25
N THR A 157 5.48 -37.16 1.01
CA THR A 157 6.51 -37.35 2.03
C THR A 157 5.85 -37.75 3.34
N VAL A 158 6.64 -38.31 4.26
CA VAL A 158 6.22 -38.56 5.64
C VAL A 158 6.79 -37.46 6.53
N ILE A 159 5.99 -37.04 7.51
CA ILE A 159 6.34 -36.11 8.57
C ILE A 159 5.83 -36.75 9.86
N ASP A 160 6.74 -37.22 10.72
CA ASP A 160 6.37 -38.00 11.90
C ASP A 160 5.42 -39.19 11.56
N ASP A 161 4.20 -39.17 12.07
CA ASP A 161 3.14 -40.17 11.88
C ASP A 161 2.13 -39.81 10.77
N LYS A 162 2.39 -38.72 10.03
CA LYS A 162 1.50 -38.18 8.99
C LYS A 162 2.13 -38.28 7.61
N ALA A 163 1.28 -38.45 6.61
CA ALA A 163 1.62 -38.38 5.21
C ALA A 163 1.16 -37.05 4.63
N LEU A 164 2.09 -36.30 4.04
CA LEU A 164 1.81 -35.09 3.28
C LEU A 164 1.79 -35.44 1.79
N PHE A 165 0.65 -35.25 1.15
CA PHE A 165 0.41 -35.47 -0.26
C PHE A 165 0.35 -34.13 -1.00
N LEU A 166 1.01 -34.04 -2.15
CA LEU A 166 1.05 -32.87 -3.01
C LEU A 166 0.69 -33.28 -4.45
N GLY A 167 -0.33 -32.63 -5.02
CA GLY A 167 -0.71 -32.86 -6.42
C GLY A 167 -2.19 -32.65 -6.69
N THR A 168 -2.56 -32.68 -7.97
CA THR A 168 -3.93 -32.48 -8.43
C THR A 168 -4.35 -33.57 -9.43
N PRO A 169 -5.52 -34.20 -9.26
CA PRO A 169 -6.50 -34.01 -8.19
C PRO A 169 -6.05 -34.61 -6.84
N LEU A 170 -6.47 -34.00 -5.74
CA LEU A 170 -6.21 -34.53 -4.39
C LEU A 170 -6.89 -35.89 -4.18
N LEU A 171 -6.28 -36.71 -3.32
CA LEU A 171 -6.86 -37.98 -2.89
C LEU A 171 -8.01 -37.72 -1.92
N SER A 172 -9.10 -38.47 -2.06
CA SER A 172 -10.27 -38.40 -1.18
C SER A 172 -10.00 -39.15 0.13
N LEU A 173 -9.12 -38.59 0.97
CA LEU A 173 -8.69 -39.16 2.26
C LEU A 173 -9.01 -38.18 3.40
N PRO A 174 -9.24 -38.67 4.63
CA PRO A 174 -9.41 -37.80 5.79
C PRO A 174 -8.11 -37.05 6.07
N GLY A 175 -8.20 -35.75 6.40
CA GLY A 175 -7.02 -34.95 6.73
C GLY A 175 -7.25 -33.45 6.62
N LYS A 176 -6.17 -32.68 6.86
CA LYS A 176 -6.16 -31.23 6.67
C LYS A 176 -5.67 -30.88 5.28
N THR A 177 -6.41 -30.06 4.56
CA THR A 177 -6.03 -29.60 3.22
C THR A 177 -5.25 -28.29 3.28
N TYR A 178 -4.38 -28.10 2.30
CA TYR A 178 -3.52 -26.93 2.16
C TYR A 178 -3.57 -26.40 0.73
N TRP A 179 -3.50 -25.08 0.60
CA TRP A 179 -3.34 -24.37 -0.66
C TRP A 179 -1.93 -23.76 -0.72
N THR A 180 -1.53 -23.28 -1.89
CA THR A 180 -0.15 -22.83 -2.12
C THR A 180 -0.07 -21.36 -2.51
N ARG A 181 0.97 -20.68 -2.00
CA ARG A 181 1.34 -19.31 -2.35
C ARG A 181 2.83 -19.12 -2.18
N ASP A 182 3.53 -18.68 -3.23
CA ASP A 182 4.96 -18.32 -3.19
C ASP A 182 5.91 -19.35 -2.53
N GLY A 183 5.59 -20.65 -2.58
CA GLY A 183 6.38 -21.70 -1.92
C GLY A 183 5.94 -22.06 -0.50
N HIS A 184 4.86 -21.46 -0.02
CA HIS A 184 4.20 -21.79 1.24
C HIS A 184 3.02 -22.74 1.01
N LEU A 185 2.84 -23.70 1.93
CA LEU A 185 1.64 -24.52 2.05
C LEU A 185 0.84 -24.00 3.25
N LEU A 186 -0.28 -23.33 2.97
CA LEU A 186 -1.15 -22.69 3.95
C LEU A 186 -2.40 -23.54 4.19
N PRO A 187 -2.88 -23.68 5.44
CA PRO A 187 -4.13 -24.38 5.70
C PRO A 187 -5.28 -23.80 4.87
N SER A 188 -6.11 -24.66 4.27
CA SER A 188 -7.28 -24.21 3.51
C SER A 188 -8.19 -23.32 4.35
N GLY A 189 -8.60 -22.18 3.80
CA GLY A 189 -9.40 -21.19 4.50
C GLY A 189 -8.60 -20.17 5.31
N PHE A 190 -7.27 -20.28 5.36
CA PHE A 190 -6.38 -19.31 6.01
C PHE A 190 -5.46 -18.61 5.01
N ASP A 191 -5.12 -17.34 5.26
CA ASP A 191 -4.10 -16.57 4.55
C ASP A 191 -3.24 -15.81 5.57
N PHE A 192 -2.10 -15.29 5.13
CA PHE A 192 -1.29 -14.40 5.97
C PHE A 192 -2.09 -13.16 6.37
N GLU A 193 -1.92 -12.70 7.61
CA GLU A 193 -2.55 -11.47 8.09
C GLU A 193 -2.26 -10.30 7.15
N PHE A 194 -1.02 -10.22 6.70
CA PHE A 194 -0.53 -9.29 5.69
C PHE A 194 -0.08 -10.05 4.44
N LYS A 195 -0.87 -9.97 3.37
CA LYS A 195 -0.66 -10.70 2.11
C LYS A 195 0.72 -10.45 1.47
N ASN A 196 1.30 -9.27 1.66
CA ASN A 196 2.61 -8.91 1.12
C ASN A 196 3.79 -9.59 1.83
N LEU A 197 3.56 -10.20 3.01
CA LEU A 197 4.61 -10.89 3.75
C LEU A 197 5.07 -12.18 3.07
N SER A 198 4.25 -12.85 2.24
CA SER A 198 4.60 -14.15 1.64
C SER A 198 5.98 -14.11 0.96
N SER A 199 6.20 -13.15 0.06
CA SER A 199 7.48 -12.98 -0.63
C SER A 199 8.67 -12.73 0.32
N LEU A 200 8.46 -11.96 1.39
CA LEU A 200 9.49 -11.64 2.37
C LEU A 200 9.82 -12.84 3.25
N LEU A 201 8.81 -13.60 3.68
CA LEU A 201 8.97 -14.82 4.47
C LEU A 201 9.66 -15.91 3.65
N GLN A 202 9.34 -16.02 2.37
CA GLN A 202 10.04 -16.90 1.44
C GLN A 202 11.52 -16.53 1.34
N GLN A 203 11.86 -15.24 1.17
CA GLN A 203 13.25 -14.79 1.16
C GLN A 203 13.96 -14.99 2.51
N GLN A 204 13.25 -14.87 3.62
CA GLN A 204 13.84 -15.01 4.96
C GLN A 204 14.12 -16.47 5.32
N TYR A 205 13.15 -17.36 5.09
CA TYR A 205 13.20 -18.75 5.54
C TYR A 205 13.60 -19.76 4.47
N ASN A 206 13.54 -19.37 3.19
CA ASN A 206 13.75 -20.27 2.04
C ASN A 206 14.45 -19.56 0.87
N LYS A 207 15.61 -18.95 1.14
CA LYS A 207 16.41 -18.20 0.17
C LYS A 207 16.67 -18.95 -1.15
N MET A 208 16.90 -20.25 -1.07
CA MET A 208 17.20 -21.10 -2.22
C MET A 208 15.95 -21.59 -2.94
N SER A 209 14.76 -21.38 -2.37
CA SER A 209 13.48 -21.88 -2.90
C SER A 209 13.42 -23.40 -3.14
N ASP A 210 14.24 -24.14 -2.40
CA ASP A 210 14.41 -25.60 -2.46
C ASP A 210 13.43 -26.34 -1.52
N LYS A 211 12.69 -25.59 -0.70
CA LYS A 211 11.76 -26.13 0.30
C LYS A 211 10.32 -25.73 0.06
N TRP A 212 9.40 -26.50 0.60
CA TRP A 212 8.04 -26.08 0.92
C TRP A 212 8.00 -25.65 2.38
N LEU A 213 7.34 -24.52 2.66
CA LEU A 213 7.12 -24.05 4.02
C LEU A 213 5.69 -24.42 4.44
N LEU A 214 5.54 -25.48 5.22
CA LEU A 214 4.25 -25.95 5.73
C LEU A 214 3.87 -25.14 6.96
N TRP A 215 2.78 -24.38 6.90
CA TRP A 215 2.35 -23.53 8.00
C TRP A 215 1.23 -24.17 8.82
N ASN A 216 1.28 -23.96 10.12
CA ASN A 216 0.18 -24.26 11.03
C ASN A 216 -0.68 -23.01 11.26
N GLU A 217 -1.90 -23.23 11.74
CA GLU A 217 -2.87 -22.16 12.05
C GLU A 217 -2.36 -21.17 13.12
N ASP A 218 -1.43 -21.60 13.98
CA ASP A 218 -0.78 -20.78 15.01
C ASP A 218 0.36 -19.88 14.49
N GLY A 219 0.67 -19.96 13.19
CA GLY A 219 1.77 -19.20 12.58
C GLY A 219 3.15 -19.85 12.73
N THR A 220 3.24 -21.06 13.28
CA THR A 220 4.48 -21.86 13.21
C THR A 220 4.63 -22.47 11.81
N TYR A 221 5.87 -22.77 11.42
CA TYR A 221 6.16 -23.38 10.13
C TYR A 221 7.15 -24.54 10.24
N LEU A 222 6.99 -25.51 9.34
CA LEU A 222 7.89 -26.64 9.14
C LEU A 222 8.49 -26.58 7.72
N PRO A 223 9.81 -26.42 7.57
CA PRO A 223 10.46 -26.45 6.27
C PRO A 223 10.68 -27.89 5.78
N ILE A 224 10.18 -28.22 4.59
CA ILE A 224 10.28 -29.55 3.99
C ILE A 224 11.03 -29.42 2.67
N LYS A 225 12.15 -30.13 2.52
CA LYS A 225 12.88 -30.14 1.25
C LYS A 225 12.04 -30.77 0.15
N LYS A 226 12.02 -30.15 -1.03
CA LYS A 226 11.34 -30.70 -2.21
C LYS A 226 11.89 -32.07 -2.61
N GLU A 227 13.18 -32.30 -2.37
CA GLU A 227 13.86 -33.58 -2.60
C GLU A 227 13.33 -34.74 -1.73
N ASN A 228 12.69 -34.44 -0.59
CA ASN A 228 12.10 -35.48 0.26
C ASN A 228 10.79 -36.03 -0.33
N PHE A 229 10.20 -35.34 -1.30
CA PHE A 229 9.01 -35.82 -1.97
C PHE A 229 9.38 -36.90 -2.99
N ARG A 230 8.57 -37.96 -2.99
CA ARG A 230 8.66 -39.05 -3.95
C ARG A 230 7.31 -39.29 -4.59
N LYS A 231 7.30 -39.90 -5.77
CA LYS A 231 6.04 -40.31 -6.40
C LYS A 231 5.31 -41.33 -5.54
N LEU A 232 4.00 -41.17 -5.42
CA LEU A 232 3.15 -42.07 -4.67
C LEU A 232 2.83 -43.31 -5.48
N SER A 233 3.10 -44.47 -4.89
CA SER A 233 2.66 -45.77 -5.38
C SER A 233 2.31 -46.66 -4.19
N VAL A 234 1.45 -47.66 -4.41
CA VAL A 234 1.07 -48.62 -3.35
C VAL A 234 2.30 -49.30 -2.75
N SER A 235 3.31 -49.61 -3.56
CA SER A 235 4.57 -50.21 -3.10
C SER A 235 5.40 -49.24 -2.26
N SER A 236 5.56 -47.99 -2.70
CA SER A 236 6.30 -46.96 -1.94
C SER A 236 5.67 -46.70 -0.57
N PHE A 237 4.34 -46.68 -0.50
CA PHE A 237 3.60 -46.47 0.74
C PHE A 237 3.82 -47.64 1.71
N ARG A 238 3.60 -48.88 1.27
CA ARG A 238 3.78 -50.09 2.10
C ARG A 238 5.22 -50.27 2.60
N LEU A 239 6.21 -49.96 1.76
CA LEU A 239 7.62 -50.05 2.14
C LEU A 239 7.94 -49.10 3.30
N THR A 240 7.43 -47.87 3.21
CA THR A 240 7.68 -46.83 4.21
C THR A 240 6.95 -47.11 5.51
N GLU A 241 5.69 -47.55 5.44
CA GLU A 241 4.92 -47.95 6.61
C GLU A 241 5.63 -49.04 7.42
N LYS A 242 6.21 -50.04 6.73
CA LYS A 242 6.93 -51.14 7.37
C LYS A 242 8.26 -50.72 7.99
N THR A 243 8.97 -49.77 7.37
CA THR A 243 10.33 -49.40 7.77
C THR A 243 10.32 -48.36 8.91
N LYS A 244 9.19 -47.69 9.17
CA LYS A 244 9.08 -46.58 10.15
C LYS A 244 10.20 -45.53 9.98
N GLU A 245 10.66 -45.32 8.76
CA GLU A 245 11.55 -44.20 8.46
C GLU A 245 10.72 -42.92 8.51
N TRP A 246 10.68 -42.30 9.69
CA TRP A 246 10.04 -41.03 9.97
C TRP A 246 11.12 -39.96 10.02
N ILE A 247 10.87 -38.83 9.34
CA ILE A 247 11.68 -37.60 9.43
C ILE A 247 11.03 -36.68 10.44
#